data_AF-A0A929MPI9-F1
#
_entry.id   AF-A0A929MPI9-F1
#
_cell.length_a   1.000
_cell.length_b   1.000
_cell.length_c   1.000
_cell.angle_alpha   90.00
_cell.angle_beta   90.00
_cell.angle_gamma   90.00
#
_symmetry.space_group_name_H-M   'P 1'
#
loop_
_entity.id
_entity.type
_entity.pdbx_description
1 polymer ?
#
loop_
_entity_poly.entity_id
_entity_poly.type
_entity_poly.pdbx_seq_one_letter_code
_entity_poly.pdbx_strand_id
1 'polypeptide(L)'
;SQGLQALDNFLTHDLADYQVTVIFAGLKRKDQASHLTYLHKWAEEGMAVYLSTFDYPGAMTQVDWQAQTALPFLDWQPKLTDYQAGQQEAKKALILTGSLYFISQVKEFLK
;
A
#
# COMPACT_ATOMS: atom_id res chain seq x y z
N SER A 1 1.27 -13.97 -7.30
CA SER A 1 -0.19 -14.23 -7.44
C SER A 1 -0.73 -13.42 -8.63
N GLN A 2 -1.81 -13.87 -9.30
CA GLN A 2 -2.38 -13.13 -10.45
C GLN A 2 -2.81 -11.70 -10.10
N GLY A 3 -3.29 -11.47 -8.87
CA GLY A 3 -3.70 -10.14 -8.42
C GLY A 3 -2.53 -9.13 -8.29
N LEU A 4 -1.36 -9.59 -7.81
CA LEU A 4 -0.18 -8.72 -7.74
C LEU A 4 0.39 -8.42 -9.12
N GLN A 5 0.34 -9.38 -10.04
CA GLN A 5 0.75 -9.16 -11.43
C GLN A 5 -0.15 -8.14 -12.15
N ALA A 6 -1.47 -8.24 -11.94
CA ALA A 6 -2.39 -7.26 -12.50
C ALA A 6 -2.16 -5.85 -11.93
N LEU A 7 -1.90 -5.75 -10.62
CA LEU A 7 -1.57 -4.47 -9.99
C LEU A 7 -0.25 -3.92 -10.51
N ASP A 8 0.79 -4.74 -10.61
CA ASP A 8 2.09 -4.37 -11.16
C ASP A 8 1.98 -3.78 -12.57
N ASN A 9 1.22 -4.44 -13.45
CA ASN A 9 0.95 -3.92 -14.80
C ASN A 9 0.25 -2.56 -14.76
N PHE A 10 -0.77 -2.40 -13.91
CA PHE A 10 -1.50 -1.14 -13.78
C PHE A 10 -0.59 0.00 -13.28
N LEU A 11 0.23 -0.26 -12.27
CA LEU A 11 1.16 0.76 -11.72
C LEU A 11 2.22 1.18 -12.75
N THR A 12 2.75 0.22 -13.52
CA THR A 12 3.88 0.45 -14.43
C THR A 12 3.47 0.94 -15.83
N HIS A 13 2.21 0.71 -16.24
CA HIS A 13 1.73 1.11 -17.56
C HIS A 13 0.68 2.23 -17.45
N ASP A 14 -0.44 1.98 -16.78
CA ASP A 14 -1.56 2.93 -16.72
C ASP A 14 -1.26 4.16 -15.85
N LEU A 15 -0.37 4.02 -14.86
CA LEU A 15 0.07 5.10 -13.98
C LEU A 15 1.53 5.52 -14.21
N ALA A 16 2.11 5.18 -15.37
CA ALA A 16 3.52 5.45 -15.67
C ALA A 16 3.90 6.93 -15.60
N ASP A 17 2.97 7.85 -15.85
CA ASP A 17 3.17 9.29 -15.79
C ASP A 17 2.69 9.95 -14.47
N TYR A 18 2.33 9.14 -13.47
CA TYR A 18 1.90 9.60 -12.14
C TYR A 18 3.02 9.48 -11.11
N GLN A 19 3.01 10.39 -10.13
CA GLN A 19 3.73 10.17 -8.88
C GLN A 19 2.93 9.21 -8.01
N VAL A 20 3.34 7.95 -7.99
CA VAL A 20 2.64 6.87 -7.28
C VAL A 20 3.15 6.74 -5.84
N THR A 21 2.21 6.74 -4.90
CA THR A 21 2.42 6.30 -3.51
C THR A 21 1.60 5.04 -3.25
N VAL A 22 2.24 3.98 -2.75
CA VAL A 22 1.61 2.72 -2.38
C VAL A 22 1.60 2.56 -0.87
N ILE A 23 0.43 2.27 -0.29
CA ILE A 23 0.27 1.86 1.10
C ILE A 23 -0.23 0.42 1.12
N PHE A 24 0.57 -0.48 1.71
CA PHE A 24 0.25 -1.90 1.84
C PHE A 24 -0.06 -2.26 3.28
N ALA A 25 -1.20 -2.91 3.51
CA ALA A 25 -1.51 -3.54 4.79
C ALA A 25 -2.01 -4.98 4.60
N GLY A 26 -1.39 -5.91 5.32
CA GLY A 26 -1.52 -7.36 5.12
C GLY A 26 -1.91 -8.11 6.39
N LEU A 27 -2.29 -9.37 6.23
CA LEU A 27 -2.57 -10.31 7.34
C LEU A 27 -1.36 -11.22 7.56
N LYS A 28 -1.03 -11.56 8.82
CA LYS A 28 0.12 -12.43 9.17
C LYS A 28 0.16 -13.77 8.43
N ARG A 29 -1.02 -14.37 8.19
CA ARG A 29 -1.19 -15.70 7.56
C ARG A 29 -0.97 -15.75 6.04
N LYS A 30 -0.66 -14.61 5.39
CA LYS A 30 -0.41 -14.58 3.94
C LYS A 30 1.07 -14.86 3.62
N ASP A 31 1.34 -15.23 2.37
CA ASP A 31 2.68 -15.30 1.79
C ASP A 31 3.31 -13.89 1.74
N GLN A 32 4.01 -13.50 2.80
CA GLN A 32 4.66 -12.19 2.87
C GLN A 32 5.83 -12.08 1.92
N ALA A 33 6.55 -13.18 1.66
CA ALA A 33 7.71 -13.18 0.79
C ALA A 33 7.32 -12.71 -0.62
N SER A 34 6.26 -13.27 -1.19
CA SER A 34 5.77 -12.82 -2.51
C SER A 34 5.32 -11.36 -2.50
N HIS A 35 4.66 -10.87 -1.44
CA HIS A 35 4.26 -9.46 -1.37
C HIS A 35 5.49 -8.54 -1.29
N LEU A 36 6.45 -8.87 -0.44
CA LEU A 36 7.67 -8.08 -0.25
C LEU A 36 8.49 -7.99 -1.53
N THR A 37 8.57 -9.05 -2.34
CA THR A 37 9.23 -8.97 -3.67
C THR A 37 8.64 -7.85 -4.53
N TYR A 38 7.32 -7.73 -4.62
CA TYR A 38 6.68 -6.65 -5.39
C TYR A 38 6.86 -5.28 -4.74
N LEU A 39 6.71 -5.18 -3.42
CA LEU A 39 6.86 -3.91 -2.71
C LEU A 39 8.28 -3.34 -2.84
N HIS A 40 9.30 -4.20 -2.77
CA HIS A 40 10.69 -3.80 -3.01
C HIS A 40 10.92 -3.41 -4.46
N LYS A 41 10.41 -4.19 -5.42
CA LYS A 41 10.46 -3.84 -6.85
C LYS A 41 9.90 -2.43 -7.10
N TRP A 42 8.69 -2.14 -6.61
CA TRP A 42 8.06 -0.83 -6.81
C TRP A 42 8.85 0.31 -6.15
N ALA A 43 9.45 0.07 -4.98
CA ALA A 43 10.32 1.04 -4.33
C ALA A 43 11.60 1.31 -5.16
N GLU A 44 12.21 0.27 -5.73
CA GLU A 44 13.38 0.38 -6.61
C GLU A 44 13.04 1.10 -7.93
N GLU A 45 11.81 0.97 -8.41
CA GLU A 45 11.26 1.69 -9.57
C GLU A 45 10.89 3.15 -9.26
N GLY A 46 11.14 3.62 -8.03
CA GLY A 46 10.98 5.03 -7.64
C GLY A 46 9.61 5.39 -7.05
N MET A 47 8.73 4.41 -6.83
CA MET A 47 7.45 4.65 -6.15
C MET A 47 7.66 4.82 -4.65
N ALA A 48 6.85 5.66 -4.00
CA ALA A 48 6.88 5.77 -2.55
C ALA A 48 6.07 4.62 -1.93
N VAL A 49 6.74 3.62 -1.36
CA VAL A 49 6.09 2.41 -0.82
C VAL A 49 6.13 2.42 0.71
N TYR A 50 4.96 2.26 1.33
CA TYR A 50 4.80 2.23 2.77
C TYR A 50 4.02 1.00 3.23
N LEU A 51 4.40 0.51 4.41
CA LEU A 51 3.66 -0.50 5.14
C LEU A 51 2.72 0.17 6.14
N SER A 52 1.61 -0.50 6.43
CA SER A 52 0.65 -0.04 7.43
C SER A 52 -0.03 -1.21 8.13
N THR A 53 -0.93 -0.87 9.05
CA THR A 53 -1.78 -1.80 9.80
C THR A 53 -3.25 -1.36 9.71
N PHE A 54 -4.15 -2.21 10.20
CA PHE A 54 -5.59 -1.96 10.17
C PHE A 54 -6.28 -2.73 11.30
N ASP A 55 -7.50 -2.32 11.65
CA ASP A 55 -8.22 -2.90 12.78
C ASP A 55 -8.88 -4.24 12.39
N TYR A 56 -8.10 -5.31 12.45
CA TYR A 56 -8.58 -6.66 12.21
C TYR A 56 -7.70 -7.72 12.90
N PRO A 57 -8.29 -8.77 13.49
CA PRO A 57 -7.54 -9.86 14.10
C PRO A 57 -6.55 -10.53 13.14
N GLY A 58 -5.26 -10.43 13.47
CA GLY A 58 -4.17 -10.98 12.67
C GLY A 58 -3.70 -10.09 11.53
N ALA A 59 -4.05 -8.80 11.53
CA ALA A 59 -3.34 -7.78 10.77
C ALA A 59 -1.85 -7.74 11.18
N MET A 60 -0.99 -7.44 10.22
CA MET A 60 0.42 -7.18 10.46
C MET A 60 0.57 -5.86 11.21
N THR A 61 1.28 -5.88 12.33
CA THR A 61 1.66 -4.66 13.08
C THR A 61 2.97 -4.10 12.54
N GLN A 62 3.35 -2.90 12.99
CA GLN A 62 4.66 -2.32 12.69
C GLN A 62 5.80 -3.27 13.08
N VAL A 63 5.74 -3.88 14.26
CA VAL A 63 6.77 -4.81 14.75
C VAL A 63 6.87 -6.04 13.86
N ASP A 64 5.72 -6.60 13.42
CA ASP A 64 5.71 -7.75 12.52
C ASP A 64 6.34 -7.44 11.16
N TRP A 65 6.13 -6.21 10.66
CA TRP A 65 6.72 -5.73 9.40
C TRP A 65 8.22 -5.49 9.51
N GLN A 66 8.65 -4.80 10.57
CA GLN A 66 10.06 -4.50 10.83
C GLN A 66 10.91 -5.76 11.02
N ALA A 67 10.30 -6.86 11.47
CA ALA A 67 10.98 -8.16 11.54
C ALA A 67 11.30 -8.76 10.16
N GLN A 68 10.70 -8.25 9.07
CA GLN A 68 10.81 -8.83 7.72
C GLN A 68 11.42 -7.89 6.68
N THR A 69 11.34 -6.57 6.88
CA THR A 69 11.81 -5.59 5.90
C THR A 69 12.10 -4.23 6.53
N ALA A 70 12.93 -3.44 5.85
CA ALA A 70 13.25 -2.06 6.21
C ALA A 70 12.33 -1.03 5.51
N LEU A 71 11.31 -1.46 4.75
CA LEU A 71 10.34 -0.54 4.17
C LEU A 71 9.67 0.32 5.26
N PRO A 72 9.43 1.61 4.99
CA PRO A 72 8.91 2.52 6.00
C PRO A 72 7.47 2.14 6.39
N PHE A 73 7.14 2.36 7.65
CA PHE A 73 5.80 2.15 8.20
C PHE A 73 5.14 3.49 8.50
N LEU A 74 3.84 3.62 8.21
CA LEU A 74 3.02 4.77 8.61
C LEU A 74 1.57 4.40 8.91
N ASP A 75 0.86 5.31 9.56
CA ASP A 75 -0.60 5.26 9.68
C ASP A 75 -1.24 5.76 8.38
N TRP A 76 -2.16 4.95 7.82
CA TRP A 76 -2.74 5.24 6.51
C TRP A 76 -3.79 6.34 6.56
N GLN A 77 -4.51 6.54 7.67
CA GLN A 77 -5.59 7.54 7.76
C GLN A 77 -5.09 8.97 7.58
N PRO A 78 -4.01 9.42 8.28
CA PRO A 78 -3.45 10.75 8.04
C PRO A 78 -3.01 10.94 6.60
N LYS A 79 -2.30 9.94 6.02
CA LYS A 79 -1.81 10.01 4.64
C LYS A 79 -2.94 10.11 3.61
N LEU A 80 -4.06 9.42 3.84
CA LEU A 80 -5.26 9.51 3.02
C LEU A 80 -5.93 10.89 3.13
N THR A 81 -6.03 11.41 4.35
CA THR A 81 -6.59 12.75 4.62
C THR A 81 -5.77 13.83 3.91
N ASP A 82 -4.45 13.77 4.02
CA ASP A 82 -3.52 14.69 3.36
C ASP A 82 -3.66 14.62 1.83
N TYR A 83 -3.80 13.41 1.27
CA TYR A 83 -4.03 13.22 -0.16
C TYR A 83 -5.36 13.83 -0.62
N GLN A 84 -6.44 13.68 0.16
CA GLN A 84 -7.74 14.29 -0.16
C GLN A 84 -7.67 15.82 -0.14
N ALA A 85 -6.95 16.40 0.82
CA ALA A 85 -6.76 17.85 0.91
C ALA A 85 -5.87 18.41 -0.22
N GLY A 86 -4.91 17.62 -0.69
CA GLY A 86 -3.91 18.00 -1.70
C GLY A 86 -4.29 17.77 -3.16
N GLN A 87 -5.54 17.40 -3.49
CA GLN A 87 -5.96 17.02 -4.85
C GLN A 87 -5.85 18.12 -5.93
N GLN A 88 -5.37 19.32 -5.60
CA GLN A 88 -5.09 20.39 -6.57
C GLN A 88 -3.83 20.12 -7.42
N GLU A 89 -2.99 19.13 -7.05
CA GLU A 89 -1.76 18.79 -7.76
C GLU A 89 -2.01 17.77 -8.88
N ALA A 90 -1.64 18.14 -10.12
CA ALA A 90 -1.80 17.25 -11.27
C ALA A 90 -0.90 16.00 -11.15
N LYS A 91 -1.47 14.83 -11.47
CA LYS A 91 -0.79 13.52 -11.64
C LYS A 91 -0.18 12.87 -10.38
N LYS A 92 -0.85 12.95 -9.23
CA LYS A 92 -0.52 12.12 -8.05
C LYS A 92 -1.52 10.97 -7.88
N ALA A 93 -1.03 9.77 -7.61
CA ALA A 93 -1.87 8.59 -7.33
C ALA A 93 -1.54 7.98 -5.96
N LEU A 94 -2.55 7.83 -5.11
CA LEU A 94 -2.43 7.09 -3.85
C LEU A 94 -3.13 5.72 -3.98
N ILE A 95 -2.35 4.66 -3.82
CA ILE A 95 -2.81 3.27 -3.96
C ILE A 95 -2.82 2.61 -2.59
N LEU A 96 -3.99 2.24 -2.10
CA LEU A 96 -4.15 1.43 -0.87
C LEU A 96 -4.45 -0.02 -1.28
N THR A 97 -3.67 -0.99 -0.78
CA THR A 97 -3.77 -2.40 -1.20
C THR A 97 -3.33 -3.41 -0.12
N GLY A 98 -3.51 -4.71 -0.39
CA GLY A 98 -2.99 -5.84 0.41
C GLY A 98 -4.06 -6.80 0.95
N SER A 99 -4.98 -6.32 1.80
CA SER A 99 -6.05 -7.11 2.41
C SER A 99 -7.43 -6.58 2.04
N LEU A 100 -8.38 -7.46 1.71
CA LEU A 100 -9.77 -7.05 1.46
C LEU A 100 -10.41 -6.40 2.71
N TYR A 101 -10.04 -6.87 3.91
CA TYR A 101 -10.49 -6.26 5.17
C TYR A 101 -9.92 -4.85 5.35
N PHE A 102 -8.67 -4.63 4.95
CA PHE A 102 -8.07 -3.29 4.96
C PHE A 102 -8.83 -2.35 4.01
N ILE A 103 -9.09 -2.80 2.77
CA ILE A 103 -9.86 -2.00 1.80
C ILE A 103 -11.30 -1.75 2.30
N SER A 104 -11.91 -2.68 3.01
CA SER A 104 -13.21 -2.47 3.65
C SER A 104 -13.16 -1.32 4.66
N GLN A 105 -12.15 -1.31 5.53
CA GLN A 105 -11.98 -0.24 6.52
C GLN A 105 -11.70 1.12 5.87
N VAL A 106 -10.87 1.17 4.82
CA VAL A 106 -10.62 2.39 4.04
C VAL A 106 -11.92 2.94 3.46
N LYS A 107 -12.76 2.07 2.89
CA LYS A 107 -14.07 2.47 2.35
C LYS A 107 -15.02 2.99 3.42
N GLU A 108 -14.99 2.44 4.62
CA GLU A 108 -15.78 2.93 5.75
C GLU A 108 -15.29 4.29 6.24
N PHE A 109 -13.98 4.51 6.26
CA PHE A 109 -13.38 5.79 6.64
C PHE A 109 -13.68 6.92 5.65
N LEU A 110 -13.91 6.60 4.37
CA LEU A 110 -14.23 7.56 3.32
C LEU A 110 -15.72 7.96 3.26
N LYS A 111 -16.59 7.32 4.05
CA LYS A 111 -18.02 7.67 4.14
C LYS A 111 -18.23 8.88 5.04
#